data_AF-A0A9N8JCT3-F1
#
_entry.id   AF-A0A9N8JCT3-F1
#
_cell.length_a   1.000
_cell.length_b   1.000
_cell.length_c   1.000
_cell.angle_alpha   90.00
_cell.angle_beta   90.00
_cell.angle_gamma   90.00
#
_symmetry.space_group_name_H-M   'P 1'
#
loop_
_entity.id
_entity.type
_entity.pdbx_description
1 polymer ?
#
loop_
_entity_poly.entity_id
_entity_poly.type
_entity_poly.pdbx_seq_one_letter_code
_entity_poly.pdbx_strand_id
1 'polypeptide(L)'
;MRNPLGAILLLADGILTSLPPVSDSAQATMLTPDSRHTLVDIAASIQLCANHQKVIVEEILTFSRLDSNLLVLAPEKVRPSETVQTVLRMVKAELDYDHIQGSMKIQQSFIDLAIDNVLLDPGRLSQVILNLMTSK
;
A
#
# COMPACT_ATOMS: atom_id res chain seq x y z
N MET A 1 -13.57 9.03 2.55
CA MET A 1 -12.61 9.38 1.48
C MET A 1 -13.39 9.64 0.19
N ARG A 2 -13.16 10.78 -0.49
CA ARG A 2 -13.78 11.06 -1.80
C ARG A 2 -13.20 10.09 -2.85
N ASN A 3 -14.02 9.65 -3.79
CA ASN A 3 -13.65 8.81 -4.94
C ASN A 3 -12.23 9.14 -5.47
N PRO A 4 -11.24 8.23 -5.31
CA PRO A 4 -9.85 8.48 -5.71
C PRO A 4 -9.70 8.77 -7.20
N LEU A 5 -10.56 8.17 -8.04
CA LEU A 5 -10.56 8.40 -9.47
C LEU A 5 -11.07 9.80 -9.80
N GLY A 6 -12.15 10.23 -9.14
CA GLY A 6 -12.66 11.59 -9.25
C GLY A 6 -11.63 12.63 -8.80
N ALA A 7 -10.84 12.32 -7.76
CA ALA A 7 -9.75 13.18 -7.31
C ALA A 7 -8.63 13.29 -8.37
N ILE A 8 -8.19 12.18 -8.96
CA ILE A 8 -7.17 12.20 -10.04
C ILE A 8 -7.63 13.04 -11.23
N LEU A 9 -8.89 12.87 -11.67
CA LEU A 9 -9.44 13.63 -12.80
C LEU A 9 -9.46 15.13 -12.51
N LEU A 10 -9.93 15.53 -11.32
CA LEU A 10 -9.95 16.93 -10.90
C LEU A 10 -8.53 17.52 -10.82
N LEU A 11 -7.57 16.75 -10.30
CA LEU A 11 -6.18 17.16 -10.19
C LEU A 11 -5.51 17.29 -11.57
N ALA A 12 -5.83 16.40 -12.51
CA ALA A 12 -5.37 16.49 -13.90
C ALA A 12 -5.92 17.75 -14.59
N ASP A 13 -7.19 18.10 -14.40
CA ASP A 13 -7.75 19.37 -14.86
C ASP A 13 -7.06 20.59 -14.21
N GLY A 14 -6.67 20.45 -12.94
CA GLY A 14 -5.83 21.42 -12.22
C GLY A 14 -4.48 21.69 -12.89
N ILE A 15 -3.84 20.66 -13.48
CA ILE A 15 -2.61 20.83 -14.27
C ILE A 15 -2.88 21.64 -15.54
N LEU A 16 -3.93 21.29 -16.28
CA LEU A 16 -4.28 21.94 -17.55
C LEU A 16 -4.59 23.43 -17.37
N THR A 17 -5.19 23.80 -16.25
CA THR A 17 -5.50 25.21 -15.90
C THR A 17 -4.32 25.98 -15.33
N SER A 18 -3.33 25.28 -14.75
CA SER A 18 -2.14 25.90 -14.16
C SER A 18 -1.03 26.18 -15.19
N LEU A 19 -1.13 25.62 -16.39
CA LEU A 19 -0.16 25.80 -17.46
C LEU A 19 -0.57 26.96 -18.38
N PRO A 20 0.36 27.89 -18.69
CA PRO A 20 0.08 29.00 -19.60
C PRO A 20 -0.18 28.50 -21.04
N PRO A 21 -1.03 29.20 -21.82
CA PRO A 21 -1.30 28.85 -23.21
C PRO A 21 -0.05 29.01 -24.09
N VAL A 22 0.08 28.17 -25.12
CA VAL A 22 1.26 28.05 -26.02
C VAL A 22 1.33 29.20 -27.05
N SER A 23 0.86 30.40 -26.71
CA SER A 23 0.63 31.50 -27.66
C SER A 23 1.56 32.69 -27.36
N ASP A 24 2.86 32.49 -27.58
CA ASP A 24 3.78 33.41 -28.29
C ASP A 24 5.23 33.07 -27.96
N SER A 25 6.00 32.83 -29.01
CA SER A 25 7.38 32.31 -28.99
C SER A 25 8.43 33.24 -28.35
N ALA A 26 8.01 34.35 -27.73
CA ALA A 26 8.88 35.31 -27.04
C ALA A 26 8.64 35.40 -25.51
N GLN A 27 7.56 34.81 -24.98
CA GLN A 27 7.26 34.80 -23.52
C GLN A 27 7.13 33.39 -22.94
N ALA A 28 7.37 32.35 -23.74
CA ALA A 28 6.99 30.97 -23.47
C ALA A 28 7.77 30.23 -22.37
N THR A 29 8.70 30.84 -21.62
CA THR A 29 9.81 30.04 -21.08
C THR A 29 9.90 29.86 -19.57
N MET A 30 9.12 30.52 -18.71
CA MET A 30 9.32 30.35 -17.26
C MET A 30 8.01 30.17 -16.50
N LEU A 31 7.76 28.94 -16.03
CA LEU A 31 6.78 28.67 -14.97
C LEU A 31 7.18 29.47 -13.72
N THR A 32 6.24 30.22 -13.16
CA THR A 32 6.48 30.95 -11.90
C THR A 32 6.81 29.94 -10.78
N PRO A 33 7.58 30.34 -9.75
CA PRO A 33 7.85 29.48 -8.61
C PRO A 33 6.59 28.89 -7.98
N ASP A 34 5.53 29.68 -7.89
CA ASP A 34 4.23 29.27 -7.34
C ASP A 34 3.53 28.23 -8.24
N SER A 35 3.49 28.44 -9.56
CA SER A 35 2.94 27.44 -10.49
C SER A 35 3.71 26.12 -10.43
N ARG A 36 5.03 26.16 -10.28
CA ARG A 36 5.82 24.93 -10.10
C ARG A 36 5.49 24.23 -8.79
N HIS A 37 5.35 24.96 -7.69
CA HIS A 37 5.01 24.37 -6.40
C HIS A 37 3.63 23.71 -6.44
N THR A 38 2.63 24.40 -6.99
CA THR A 38 1.29 23.85 -7.21
C THR A 38 1.31 22.59 -8.06
N LEU A 39 2.08 22.56 -9.16
CA LEU A 39 2.20 21.38 -10.01
C LEU A 39 2.85 20.19 -9.29
N VAL A 40 3.84 20.45 -8.43
CA VAL A 40 4.47 19.41 -7.59
C VAL A 40 3.46 18.83 -6.60
N ASP A 41 2.69 19.68 -5.92
CA ASP A 41 1.68 19.24 -4.94
C ASP A 41 0.55 18.45 -5.61
N ILE A 42 0.12 18.88 -6.80
CA ILE A 42 -0.84 18.17 -7.63
C ILE A 42 -0.29 16.79 -8.02
N ALA A 43 0.97 16.72 -8.49
CA ALA A 43 1.60 15.46 -8.89
C ALA A 43 1.72 14.48 -7.71
N ALA A 44 2.15 14.96 -6.54
CA ALA A 44 2.23 14.16 -5.32
C ALA A 44 0.84 13.62 -4.91
N SER A 45 -0.20 14.44 -5.03
CA SER A 45 -1.58 14.05 -4.75
C SER A 45 -2.10 13.00 -5.73
N ILE A 46 -1.82 13.15 -7.03
CA ILE A 46 -2.16 12.14 -8.06
C ILE A 46 -1.47 10.81 -7.75
N GLN A 47 -0.18 10.84 -7.41
CA GLN A 47 0.58 9.64 -7.07
C GLN A 47 -0.01 8.92 -5.85
N LEU A 48 -0.40 9.66 -4.81
CA LEU A 48 -1.05 9.09 -3.65
C LEU A 48 -2.38 8.40 -4.01
N CYS A 49 -3.23 9.07 -4.80
CA CYS A 49 -4.50 8.49 -5.24
C CYS A 49 -4.30 7.26 -6.14
N ALA A 50 -3.30 7.26 -7.03
CA ALA A 50 -2.99 6.15 -7.91
C ALA A 50 -2.49 4.92 -7.13
N ASN A 51 -1.60 5.13 -6.15
CA ASN A 51 -1.14 4.06 -5.26
C ASN A 51 -2.30 3.45 -4.47
N HIS A 52 -3.23 4.27 -4.00
CA HIS A 52 -4.42 3.76 -3.33
C HIS A 52 -5.33 2.94 -4.26
N GLN A 53 -5.55 3.39 -5.51
CA GLN A 53 -6.30 2.61 -6.50
C GLN A 53 -5.61 1.29 -6.85
N LYS A 54 -4.29 1.26 -6.90
CA LYS A 54 -3.52 0.03 -7.13
C LYS A 54 -3.83 -1.03 -6.06
N VAL A 55 -3.81 -0.64 -4.79
CA VAL A 55 -4.16 -1.54 -3.68
C VAL A 55 -5.58 -2.08 -3.84
N ILE A 56 -6.57 -1.22 -4.13
CA ILE A 56 -7.97 -1.64 -4.34
C ILE A 56 -8.08 -2.67 -5.48
N VAL A 57 -7.40 -2.44 -6.61
CA VAL A 57 -7.43 -3.36 -7.76
C VAL A 57 -6.78 -4.70 -7.41
N GLU A 58 -5.63 -4.68 -6.72
CA GLU A 58 -4.95 -5.89 -6.25
C GLU A 58 -5.83 -6.70 -5.27
N GLU A 59 -6.57 -6.02 -4.39
CA GLU A 59 -7.54 -6.64 -3.50
C GLU A 59 -8.72 -7.27 -4.25
N ILE A 60 -9.32 -6.58 -5.22
CA ILE A 60 -10.39 -7.13 -6.07
C ILE A 60 -9.92 -8.37 -6.83
N LEU A 61 -8.72 -8.32 -7.42
CA LEU A 61 -8.14 -9.47 -8.12
C LEU A 61 -7.87 -10.64 -7.17
N THR A 62 -7.40 -10.35 -5.96
CA THR A 62 -7.19 -11.35 -4.91
C THR A 62 -8.52 -12.00 -4.51
N PHE A 63 -9.56 -11.19 -4.31
CA PHE A 63 -10.90 -11.65 -3.99
C PHE A 63 -11.50 -12.49 -5.12
N SER A 64 -11.38 -12.05 -6.37
CA SER A 64 -11.86 -12.79 -7.54
C SER A 64 -11.18 -14.16 -7.68
N ARG A 65 -9.87 -14.25 -7.36
CA ARG A 65 -9.14 -15.52 -7.31
C ARG A 65 -9.62 -16.43 -6.17
N LEU A 66 -9.95 -15.87 -5.01
CA LEU A 66 -10.56 -16.62 -3.90
C LEU A 66 -11.90 -17.22 -4.33
N ASP A 67 -12.79 -16.39 -4.91
CA ASP A 67 -14.15 -16.78 -5.30
C ASP A 67 -14.17 -17.82 -6.43
N SER A 68 -13.16 -17.80 -7.31
CA SER A 68 -13.03 -18.73 -8.43
C SER A 68 -12.28 -20.04 -8.08
N ASN A 69 -11.91 -20.29 -6.82
CA ASN A 69 -10.99 -21.37 -6.42
C ASN A 69 -9.64 -21.37 -7.17
N LEU A 70 -9.25 -20.24 -7.79
CA LEU A 70 -7.98 -20.09 -8.54
C LEU A 70 -6.82 -19.68 -7.63
N LEU A 71 -7.05 -19.71 -6.33
CA LEU A 71 -6.08 -19.31 -5.34
C LEU A 71 -5.14 -20.49 -5.05
N VAL A 72 -4.07 -20.57 -5.83
CA VAL A 72 -3.03 -21.58 -5.64
C VAL A 72 -2.19 -21.20 -4.42
N LEU A 73 -2.15 -22.10 -3.42
CA LEU A 73 -1.21 -21.99 -2.31
C LEU A 73 0.17 -22.44 -2.79
N ALA A 74 1.20 -21.70 -2.39
CA ALA A 74 2.60 -22.08 -2.57
C ALA A 74 3.21 -22.42 -1.20
N PRO A 75 2.91 -23.61 -0.64
CA PRO A 75 3.42 -24.00 0.66
C PRO A 75 4.94 -24.23 0.60
N GLU A 76 5.66 -23.58 1.50
CA GLU A 76 7.09 -23.69 1.67
C GLU A 76 7.42 -24.04 3.12
N LYS A 77 8.60 -24.64 3.35
CA LYS A 77 9.09 -24.97 4.68
C LYS A 77 9.68 -23.70 5.29
N VAL A 78 8.97 -23.09 6.24
CA VAL A 78 9.37 -21.83 6.85
C VAL A 78 9.16 -21.84 8.36
N ARG A 79 9.74 -20.87 9.05
CA ARG A 79 9.53 -20.61 10.48
C ARG A 79 8.42 -19.59 10.66
N PRO A 80 7.25 -19.96 11.21
CA PRO A 80 6.11 -19.04 11.37
C PRO A 80 6.47 -17.77 12.15
N SER A 81 7.32 -17.92 13.17
CA SER A 81 7.76 -16.82 14.01
C SER A 81 8.50 -15.74 13.22
N GLU A 82 9.39 -16.13 12.31
CA GLU A 82 10.17 -15.22 11.46
C GLU A 82 9.26 -14.50 10.44
N THR A 83 8.28 -15.21 9.88
CA THR A 83 7.28 -14.61 8.97
C THR A 83 6.46 -13.54 9.68
N VAL A 84 5.88 -13.86 10.85
CA VAL A 84 5.08 -12.91 11.66
C VAL A 84 5.92 -11.69 12.06
N GLN A 85 7.16 -11.92 12.51
CA GLN A 85 8.06 -10.85 12.92
C GLN A 85 8.44 -9.93 11.75
N THR A 86 8.49 -10.45 10.53
CA THR A 86 8.71 -9.65 9.32
C THR A 86 7.52 -8.74 9.03
N VAL A 87 6.29 -9.24 9.12
CA VAL A 87 5.07 -8.43 8.94
C VAL A 87 5.00 -7.33 10.00
N LEU A 88 5.28 -7.65 11.26
CA LEU A 88 5.30 -6.67 12.35
C LEU A 88 6.32 -5.55 12.12
N ARG A 89 7.48 -5.85 11.51
CA ARG A 89 8.46 -4.83 11.10
C ARG A 89 7.92 -3.95 9.98
N MET A 90 7.18 -4.51 9.02
CA MET A 90 6.60 -3.75 7.90
C MET A 90 5.56 -2.72 8.37
N VAL A 91 4.74 -3.06 9.36
CA VAL A 91 3.67 -2.18 9.88
C VAL A 91 4.10 -1.31 11.06
N LYS A 92 5.34 -1.48 11.56
CA LYS A 92 5.82 -0.78 12.76
C LYS A 92 5.70 0.74 12.66
N ALA A 93 6.04 1.32 11.50
CA ALA A 93 5.98 2.77 11.31
C ALA A 93 4.54 3.32 11.44
N GLU A 94 3.55 2.56 10.97
CA GLU A 94 2.13 2.93 11.06
C GLU A 94 1.61 2.78 12.50
N LEU A 95 1.96 1.69 13.18
CA LEU A 95 1.64 1.50 14.60
C LEU A 95 2.25 2.60 15.49
N ASP A 96 3.50 2.97 15.25
CA ASP A 96 4.19 4.02 16.01
C ASP A 96 3.52 5.39 15.78
N TYR A 97 3.11 5.69 14.54
CA TYR A 97 2.36 6.90 14.18
C TYR A 97 1.01 6.96 14.92
N ASP A 98 0.30 5.85 15.00
CA ASP A 98 -0.99 5.74 15.71
C ASP A 98 -0.84 5.54 17.24
N HIS A 99 0.38 5.54 17.77
CA HIS A 99 0.70 5.31 19.18
C HIS A 99 0.21 3.96 19.72
N ILE A 100 0.19 2.94 18.86
CA ILE A 100 -0.19 1.57 19.17
C ILE A 100 1.06 0.75 19.49
N GLN A 101 1.09 0.07 20.63
CA GLN A 101 2.17 -0.84 20.98
C GLN A 101 1.84 -2.28 20.55
N GLY A 102 2.60 -2.81 19.58
CA GLY A 102 2.55 -4.21 19.18
C GLY A 102 3.52 -5.07 20.00
N SER A 103 3.07 -6.27 20.41
CA SER A 103 3.95 -7.28 21.00
C SER A 103 3.67 -8.65 20.40
N MET A 104 4.71 -9.48 20.31
CA MET A 104 4.63 -10.84 19.82
C MET A 104 5.10 -11.78 20.91
N LYS A 105 4.26 -12.75 21.27
CA LYS A 105 4.58 -13.77 22.26
C LYS A 105 4.43 -15.16 21.65
N ILE A 106 5.55 -15.86 21.51
CA ILE A 106 5.53 -17.28 21.17
C ILE A 106 5.10 -18.05 22.42
N GLN A 107 4.13 -18.94 22.25
CA GLN A 107 3.67 -19.80 23.34
C GLN A 107 4.70 -20.90 23.63
N GLN A 108 4.81 -21.30 24.89
CA GLN A 108 5.75 -22.33 25.35
C GLN A 108 5.57 -23.66 24.59
N SER A 109 4.35 -23.97 24.14
CA SER A 109 4.03 -25.13 23.31
C SER A 109 4.84 -25.22 22.01
N PHE A 110 5.26 -24.11 21.41
CA PHE A 110 6.14 -24.14 20.23
C PHE A 110 7.49 -24.78 20.55
N ILE A 111 8.01 -24.56 21.76
CA ILE A 111 9.26 -25.12 22.24
C ILE A 111 9.03 -26.57 22.66
N ASP A 112 7.99 -26.83 23.47
CA ASP A 112 7.69 -28.14 24.03
C ASP A 112 7.40 -29.19 22.93
N LEU A 113 6.79 -28.76 21.83
CA LEU A 113 6.50 -29.59 20.66
C LEU A 113 7.59 -29.54 19.58
N ALA A 114 8.71 -28.84 19.83
CA ALA A 114 9.80 -28.63 18.88
C ALA A 114 9.32 -28.13 17.50
N ILE A 115 8.35 -27.22 17.49
CA ILE A 115 7.85 -26.58 16.28
C ILE A 115 8.87 -25.53 15.83
N ASP A 116 9.71 -25.93 14.88
CA ASP A 116 10.66 -25.01 14.22
C ASP A 116 10.13 -24.61 12.84
N ASN A 117 10.11 -25.56 11.91
CA ASN A 117 9.65 -25.33 10.55
C ASN A 117 8.30 -26.00 10.31
N VAL A 118 7.38 -25.30 9.67
CA VAL A 118 6.11 -25.85 9.21
C VAL A 118 5.90 -25.57 7.73
N LEU A 119 5.09 -26.39 7.09
CA LEU A 119 4.73 -26.22 5.69
C LEU A 119 3.57 -25.19 5.62
N LEU A 120 3.86 -23.98 5.13
CA LEU A 120 2.88 -22.90 5.02
C LEU A 120 3.20 -21.98 3.84
N ASP A 121 2.21 -21.25 3.32
CA ASP A 121 2.43 -20.20 2.31
C ASP A 121 2.74 -18.86 3.02
N PRO A 122 4.01 -18.40 3.05
CA PRO A 122 4.41 -17.23 3.82
C PRO A 122 3.78 -15.95 3.30
N GLY A 123 3.52 -15.86 1.98
CA GLY A 123 2.83 -14.73 1.37
C GLY A 123 1.40 -14.62 1.86
N ARG A 124 0.67 -15.75 1.87
CA ARG A 124 -0.71 -15.81 2.38
C ARG A 124 -0.78 -15.48 3.87
N LEU A 125 0.10 -16.06 4.68
CA LEU A 125 0.15 -15.77 6.12
C LEU A 125 0.40 -14.28 6.36
N SER A 126 1.35 -13.69 5.62
CA SER A 126 1.69 -12.27 5.74
C SER A 126 0.50 -11.37 5.41
N GLN A 127 -0.21 -11.68 4.31
CA GLN A 127 -1.38 -10.93 3.89
C GLN A 127 -2.52 -11.02 4.92
N VAL A 128 -2.77 -12.20 5.49
CA VAL A 128 -3.81 -12.36 6.53
C VAL A 128 -3.48 -11.52 7.76
N ILE A 129 -2.22 -11.57 8.23
CA ILE A 129 -1.79 -10.77 9.39
C ILE A 129 -1.89 -9.28 9.09
N LEU A 130 -1.42 -8.85 7.92
CA LEU A 130 -1.49 -7.44 7.50
C LEU A 130 -2.94 -6.94 7.50
N ASN A 131 -3.86 -7.69 6.87
CA ASN A 131 -5.27 -7.34 6.83
C ASN A 131 -5.89 -7.24 8.23
N LEU A 132 -5.53 -8.13 9.16
CA LEU A 132 -6.02 -8.08 10.53
C LEU A 132 -5.51 -6.84 11.29
N MET A 133 -4.32 -6.35 10.95
CA MET A 133 -3.71 -5.20 11.61
C MET A 133 -4.14 -3.85 11.01
N THR A 134 -4.48 -3.83 9.72
CA THR A 134 -4.89 -2.61 9.01
C THR A 134 -6.41 -2.42 8.94
N SER A 135 -7.20 -3.47 9.24
CA SER A 135 -8.66 -3.37 9.38
C SER A 135 -9.01 -2.61 10.68
N LYS A 136 -9.13 -1.28 10.58
CA LYS A 136 -9.74 -0.42 11.61
C LYS A 136 -11.26 -0.49 11.58
#